data_AF-F2IXA2-F1
#
_entry.id   AF-F2IXA2-F1
#
_cell.length_a   1.000
_cell.length_b   1.000
_cell.length_c   1.000
_cell.angle_alpha   90.00
_cell.angle_beta   90.00
_cell.angle_gamma   90.00
#
_symmetry.space_group_name_H-M   'P 1'
#
loop_
_entity.id
_entity.type
_entity.pdbx_description
1 polymer ?
#
loop_
_entity_poly.entity_id
_entity_poly.type
_entity_poly.pdbx_seq_one_letter_code
_entity_poly.pdbx_strand_id
1 'polypeptide(L)'
;MARFPYRPADVQALGRLLGEAAIDAAKRQALIDDPKGCLRRAGLSDDTIALIDFKVVSDSAAKTHVVLPYRLNARRVEAGDADYLSGLARSLVPQALN
;
A
#
# COMPACT_ATOMS: atom_id res chain seq x y z
N MET A 1 2.97 -12.80 9.66
CA MET A 1 2.16 -12.38 8.50
C MET A 1 0.78 -13.00 8.64
N ALA A 2 -0.22 -12.22 9.01
CA ALA A 2 -1.60 -12.66 8.91
C ALA A 2 -1.87 -12.93 7.42
N ARG A 3 -2.24 -14.18 7.08
CA ARG A 3 -2.69 -14.49 5.72
C ARG A 3 -4.06 -13.86 5.59
N PHE A 4 -4.24 -12.97 4.61
CA PHE A 4 -5.56 -12.44 4.29
C PHE A 4 -6.47 -13.64 3.98
N PRO A 5 -7.58 -13.83 4.71
CA PRO A 5 -8.49 -14.93 4.42
C PRO A 5 -9.06 -14.72 3.01
N TYR A 6 -8.61 -15.55 2.06
CA TYR A 6 -8.97 -15.38 0.66
C TYR A 6 -10.45 -15.73 0.46
N ARG A 7 -11.26 -14.69 0.31
CA ARG A 7 -12.66 -14.79 -0.13
C ARG A 7 -12.80 -13.98 -1.42
N PRO A 8 -13.21 -14.61 -2.53
CA PRO A 8 -13.31 -13.92 -3.83
C PRO A 8 -14.16 -12.65 -3.80
N ALA A 9 -15.24 -12.65 -3.00
CA ALA A 9 -16.09 -11.47 -2.81
C ALA A 9 -15.34 -10.29 -2.17
N ASP A 10 -14.51 -10.55 -1.16
CA ASP A 10 -13.72 -9.51 -0.46
C ASP A 10 -12.66 -8.91 -1.40
N VAL A 11 -12.08 -9.73 -2.28
CA VAL A 11 -11.12 -9.27 -3.31
C VAL A 11 -11.81 -8.36 -4.34
N GLN A 12 -13.01 -8.73 -4.80
CA GLN A 12 -13.77 -7.92 -5.76
C GLN A 12 -14.22 -6.58 -5.14
N ALA A 13 -14.71 -6.61 -3.90
CA ALA A 13 -15.11 -5.41 -3.17
C ALA A 13 -13.92 -4.46 -2.96
N LEU A 14 -12.76 -5.00 -2.58
CA LEU A 14 -11.52 -4.23 -2.43
C LEU A 14 -11.07 -3.62 -3.77
N GLY A 15 -11.07 -4.42 -4.85
CA GLY A 15 -10.69 -3.95 -6.18
C GLY A 15 -11.58 -2.80 -6.66
N ARG A 16 -12.89 -2.89 -6.42
CA ARG A 16 -13.84 -1.82 -6.73
C ARG A 16 -13.56 -0.56 -5.93
N LEU A 17 -13.37 -0.67 -4.61
CA LEU A 17 -13.06 0.47 -3.74
C LEU A 17 -11.81 1.21 -4.21
N LEU A 18 -10.74 0.47 -4.54
CA LEU A 18 -9.49 1.03 -5.05
C LEU A 18 -9.68 1.69 -6.43
N GLY A 19 -10.43 1.06 -7.32
CA GLY A 19 -10.74 1.62 -8.64
C GLY A 19 -11.52 2.94 -8.54
N GLU A 20 -12.51 3.01 -7.65
CA GLU A 20 -13.26 4.23 -7.40
C GLU A 20 -12.38 5.34 -6.79
N ALA A 21 -11.52 5.01 -5.83
CA ALA A 21 -10.56 5.94 -5.25
C ALA A 21 -9.48 6.42 -6.24
N ALA A 22 -9.20 5.66 -7.30
CA ALA A 22 -8.23 6.07 -8.32
C ALA A 22 -8.74 7.23 -9.18
N ILE A 23 -10.05 7.29 -9.44
CA ILE A 23 -10.67 8.29 -10.34
C ILE A 23 -11.44 9.41 -9.60
N ASP A 24 -11.75 9.22 -8.32
CA ASP A 24 -12.51 10.17 -7.51
C ASP A 24 -11.68 10.64 -6.30
N ALA A 25 -11.33 11.93 -6.31
CA ALA A 25 -10.51 12.54 -5.27
C ALA A 25 -11.18 12.55 -3.88
N ALA A 26 -12.51 12.68 -3.82
CA ALA A 26 -13.24 12.69 -2.56
C ALA A 26 -13.27 11.29 -1.93
N LYS A 27 -13.51 10.25 -2.76
CA LYS A 27 -13.43 8.86 -2.31
C LYS A 27 -12.02 8.46 -1.91
N ARG A 28 -11.01 8.95 -2.62
CA ARG A 28 -9.60 8.77 -2.22
C ARG A 28 -9.31 9.37 -0.87
N GLN A 29 -9.74 10.62 -0.63
CA GLN A 29 -9.52 11.28 0.64
C GLN A 29 -10.23 10.55 1.79
N ALA A 30 -11.48 10.14 1.58
CA ALA A 30 -12.22 9.31 2.54
C ALA A 30 -11.51 7.98 2.86
N LEU A 31 -10.91 7.34 1.86
CA LEU A 31 -10.14 6.11 2.03
C LEU A 31 -8.82 6.33 2.78
N ILE A 32 -8.21 7.51 2.66
CA ILE A 32 -7.01 7.90 3.42
C ILE A 32 -7.38 8.18 4.88
N ASP A 33 -8.46 8.93 5.12
CA ASP A 33 -8.85 9.40 6.45
C ASP A 33 -9.46 8.28 7.31
N ASP A 34 -10.31 7.44 6.71
CA ASP A 34 -10.96 6.32 7.39
C ASP A 34 -10.92 5.05 6.51
N PRO A 35 -9.75 4.38 6.45
CA PRO A 35 -9.57 3.22 5.61
C PRO A 35 -10.43 2.02 6.05
N LYS A 36 -10.54 1.81 7.37
CA LYS A 36 -11.31 0.68 7.95
C LYS A 36 -12.81 0.87 7.77
N GLY A 37 -13.35 2.08 7.94
CA GLY A 37 -14.76 2.34 7.67
C GLY A 37 -15.09 2.27 6.18
N CYS A 38 -14.17 2.65 5.28
CA CYS A 38 -14.35 2.44 3.85
C CYS A 38 -14.44 0.95 3.49
N LEU A 39 -13.57 0.10 4.04
CA LEU A 39 -13.66 -1.36 3.84
C LEU A 39 -14.97 -1.94 4.38
N ARG A 40 -15.41 -1.50 5.56
CA ARG A 40 -16.68 -1.95 6.15
C ARG A 40 -17.87 -1.59 5.26
N ARG A 41 -17.90 -0.36 4.74
CA ARG A 41 -18.93 0.10 3.79
C ARG A 41 -18.87 -0.66 2.46
N ALA A 42 -17.68 -1.11 2.05
CA ALA A 42 -17.49 -1.97 0.87
C ALA A 42 -17.92 -3.44 1.10
N GLY A 43 -18.28 -3.82 2.33
CA GLY A 43 -18.79 -5.15 2.65
C GLY A 43 -17.75 -6.17 3.12
N LEU A 44 -16.52 -5.74 3.43
CA LEU A 44 -15.51 -6.64 3.99
C LEU A 44 -15.85 -6.99 5.44
N SER A 45 -15.64 -8.26 5.81
CA SER A 45 -15.89 -8.74 7.17
C SER A 45 -14.99 -8.08 8.22
N ASP A 46 -15.50 -7.86 9.42
CA ASP A 46 -14.75 -7.24 10.53
C ASP A 46 -13.48 -8.03 10.90
N ASP A 47 -13.53 -9.37 10.82
CA ASP A 47 -12.34 -10.22 11.00
C ASP A 47 -11.24 -9.89 9.98
N THR A 48 -11.63 -9.63 8.73
CA THR A 48 -10.69 -9.25 7.68
C THR A 48 -10.15 -7.85 7.91
N ILE A 49 -11.01 -6.91 8.28
CA ILE A 49 -10.61 -5.53 8.60
C ILE A 49 -9.65 -5.48 9.80
N ALA A 50 -9.88 -6.34 10.81
CA ALA A 50 -9.05 -6.41 12.01
C ALA A 50 -7.64 -6.93 11.74
N LEU A 51 -7.47 -7.76 10.71
CA LEU A 51 -6.17 -8.31 10.31
C LEU A 51 -5.31 -7.32 9.52
N ILE A 52 -5.84 -6.13 9.19
CA ILE A 52 -5.19 -5.22 8.27
C ILE A 52 -5.00 -3.83 8.88
N ASP A 53 -3.73 -3.50 9.09
CA ASP A 53 -3.27 -2.12 9.22
C ASP A 53 -2.60 -1.71 7.90
N PHE A 54 -3.30 -0.97 7.06
CA PHE A 54 -2.70 -0.26 5.93
C PHE A 54 -2.75 1.24 6.15
N LYS A 55 -1.66 1.88 5.74
CA LYS A 55 -1.62 3.30 5.48
C LYS A 55 -1.84 3.50 3.99
N VAL A 56 -2.88 4.26 3.64
CA VAL A 56 -3.12 4.63 2.24
C VAL A 56 -2.28 5.87 1.95
N VAL A 57 -1.42 5.77 0.96
CA VAL A 57 -0.57 6.86 0.48
C VAL A 57 -0.81 7.04 -1.01
N SER A 58 -0.81 8.29 -1.46
CA SER A 58 -0.91 8.65 -2.87
C SER A 58 0.33 9.41 -3.25
N ASP A 59 0.91 9.06 -4.39
CA ASP A 59 1.98 9.86 -4.98
C ASP A 59 1.45 11.21 -5.45
N SER A 60 2.35 12.17 -5.51
CA SER A 60 2.13 13.52 -6.02
C SER A 60 3.33 13.94 -6.85
N ALA A 61 3.22 15.03 -7.61
CA ALA A 61 4.34 15.57 -8.37
C ALA A 61 5.58 15.89 -7.49
N ALA A 62 5.38 16.15 -6.19
CA ALA A 62 6.44 16.49 -5.25
C ALA A 62 6.91 15.30 -4.38
N LYS A 63 6.20 14.17 -4.38
CA LYS A 63 6.45 13.09 -3.42
C LYS A 63 6.05 11.72 -3.97
N THR A 64 7.02 10.80 -3.94
CA THR A 64 6.83 9.38 -4.26
C THR A 64 6.92 8.56 -2.98
N HIS A 65 6.01 7.62 -2.80
CA HIS A 65 5.99 6.69 -1.69
C HIS A 65 6.45 5.32 -2.17
N VAL A 66 7.44 4.75 -1.46
CA VAL A 66 7.98 3.43 -1.78
C VAL A 66 7.77 2.52 -0.58
N VAL A 67 7.24 1.32 -0.81
CA VAL A 67 7.07 0.31 0.23
C VAL A 67 8.34 -0.52 0.33
N LEU A 68 8.97 -0.49 1.50
CA LEU A 68 10.19 -1.22 1.75
C LEU A 68 9.90 -2.63 2.28
N PRO A 69 10.59 -3.68 1.78
CA PRO A 69 10.45 -5.03 2.31
C PRO A 69 10.89 -5.09 3.77
N TYR A 70 10.16 -5.86 4.59
CA TYR A 70 10.47 -6.11 6.01
C TYR A 70 11.87 -6.70 6.27
N ARG A 71 12.54 -7.25 5.25
CA ARG A 71 13.88 -7.85 5.34
C ARG A 71 15.02 -6.91 4.93
N LEU A 72 14.85 -5.61 5.10
CA LEU A 72 15.95 -4.66 4.93
C LEU A 72 17.06 -4.94 5.95
N ASN A 73 18.30 -4.87 5.50
CA ASN A 73 19.46 -4.93 6.37
C ASN A 73 19.70 -3.54 6.96
N ALA A 74 19.08 -3.26 8.13
CA ALA A 74 19.12 -1.96 8.78
C ALA A 74 20.55 -1.40 8.95
N ARG A 75 21.53 -2.25 9.30
CA ARG A 75 22.93 -1.85 9.43
C ARG A 75 23.51 -1.29 8.12
N ARG A 76 23.21 -1.91 6.97
CA ARG A 76 23.71 -1.45 5.67
C ARG A 76 23.03 -0.15 5.23
N VAL A 77 21.77 0.04 5.61
CA VAL A 77 21.03 1.30 5.37
C VAL A 77 21.64 2.43 6.20
N GLU A 78 21.84 2.22 7.50
CA GLU A 78 22.42 3.21 8.41
C GLU A 78 23.87 3.56 8.05
N ALA A 79 24.65 2.57 7.60
CA ALA A 79 26.02 2.76 7.16
C ALA A 79 26.14 3.46 5.78
N GLY A 80 25.03 3.76 5.10
CA GLY A 80 25.07 4.40 3.79
C GLY A 80 25.75 3.55 2.72
N ASP A 81 25.65 2.21 2.81
CA ASP A 81 26.32 1.28 1.88
C ASP A 81 25.82 1.50 0.44
N ALA A 82 26.67 2.12 -0.39
CA ALA A 82 26.30 2.58 -1.72
C ALA A 82 25.84 1.45 -2.65
N ASP A 83 26.47 0.28 -2.58
CA ASP A 83 26.13 -0.88 -3.41
C ASP A 83 24.78 -1.46 -3.00
N TYR A 84 24.55 -1.58 -1.69
CA TYR A 84 23.28 -2.06 -1.15
C TYR A 84 22.13 -1.11 -1.47
N LEU A 85 22.31 0.20 -1.26
CA LEU A 85 21.31 1.22 -1.52
C LEU A 85 21.01 1.35 -3.02
N SER A 86 22.02 1.21 -3.88
CA SER A 86 21.83 1.21 -5.34
C SER A 86 21.08 -0.04 -5.81
N GLY A 87 21.40 -1.21 -5.27
CA GLY A 87 20.67 -2.44 -5.54
C GLY A 87 19.22 -2.36 -5.06
N LEU A 88 19.01 -1.80 -3.87
CA LEU A 88 17.69 -1.55 -3.31
C LEU A 88 16.89 -0.61 -4.22
N ALA A 89 17.44 0.53 -4.62
CA ALA A 89 16.80 1.47 -5.54
C ALA A 89 16.38 0.80 -6.87
N ARG A 90 17.27 0.01 -7.48
CA ARG A 90 16.96 -0.74 -8.72
C ARG A 90 15.82 -1.75 -8.54
N SER A 91 15.67 -2.34 -7.35
CA SER A 91 14.61 -3.31 -7.08
C SER A 91 13.26 -2.68 -6.73
N LEU A 92 13.25 -1.42 -6.30
CA LEU A 92 12.05 -0.75 -5.79
C LEU A 92 11.44 0.26 -6.76
N VAL A 93 12.25 0.84 -7.64
CA VAL A 93 11.79 1.77 -8.67
C VAL A 93 11.35 0.95 -9.90
N PRO A 94 10.06 0.99 -10.29
CA PRO A 94 9.63 0.42 -11.56
C PRO A 94 10.43 1.12 -12.68
N GLN A 95 10.92 0.39 -13.68
CA GLN A 95 11.69 0.94 -14.82
C GLN A 95 10.89 1.86 -15.77
N ALA A 96 9.94 2.65 -15.27
CA ALA A 96 9.11 3.56 -16.04
C ALA A 96 9.31 5.02 -15.60
N LEU A 97 10.54 5.50 -15.75
CA LEU A 97 10.86 6.91 -15.91
C LEU A 97 11.89 7.03 -17.05
N ASN A 98 11.43 6.72 -18.27
CA ASN A 98 11.98 7.16 -19.54
C ASN A 98 10.80 7.39 -20.49
#